data_AF-A0A812H6K3-F1
#
_entry.id   AF-A0A812H6K3-F1
#
_cell.length_a   1.000
_cell.length_b   1.000
_cell.length_c   1.000
_cell.angle_alpha   90.00
_cell.angle_beta   90.00
_cell.angle_gamma   90.00
#
_symmetry.space_group_name_H-M   'P 1'
#
loop_
_entity.id
_entity.type
_entity.pdbx_description
1 polymer ?
#
loop_
_entity_poly.entity_id
_entity_poly.type
_entity_poly.pdbx_seq_one_letter_code
_entity_poly.pdbx_strand_id
1 'polypeptide(L)'
;MALQFSTEGLAAEWDAEDSIRLRLRSGKHLENVDCGEDPCNRAAVLNMQLLVPVLVRMKACDLHLPSVDALRVEVKAVYDLSQRIVEETRVDDSAWFIRRMVVFVKRKTQKELVSLDYDFQELCLILNPELQDLVDSIRAQSKPEDPADASGADPAEDVLWIPEQVLPGNFRCQDGLGVQGCV
;
A
#
# COMPACT_ATOMS: atom_id res chain seq x y z
N MET A 1 9.89 1.25 -33.21
CA MET A 1 8.82 0.38 -32.68
C MET A 1 8.54 0.87 -31.27
N ALA A 2 7.30 1.22 -30.93
CA ALA A 2 6.98 1.60 -29.56
C ALA A 2 7.15 0.37 -28.65
N LEU A 3 7.85 0.53 -27.53
CA LEU A 3 8.00 -0.53 -26.54
C LEU A 3 6.64 -0.76 -25.87
N GLN A 4 6.01 -1.90 -26.16
CA GLN A 4 4.75 -2.28 -25.53
C GLN A 4 5.02 -2.77 -24.10
N PHE A 5 4.20 -2.33 -23.14
CA PHE A 5 4.26 -2.86 -21.78
C PHE A 5 3.86 -4.34 -21.76
N SER A 6 4.73 -5.21 -21.27
CA SER A 6 4.41 -6.62 -21.02
C SER A 6 4.04 -6.85 -19.56
N THR A 7 2.89 -7.47 -19.31
CA THR A 7 2.43 -7.89 -17.97
C THR A 7 2.91 -9.29 -17.60
N GLU A 8 3.53 -10.01 -18.53
CA GLU A 8 3.90 -11.41 -18.35
C GLU A 8 4.80 -11.60 -17.12
N GLY A 9 4.46 -12.61 -16.30
CA GLY A 9 5.22 -12.98 -15.12
C GLY A 9 4.92 -12.13 -13.88
N LEU A 10 4.03 -11.13 -13.97
CA LEU A 10 3.59 -10.38 -12.79
C LEU A 10 2.96 -11.30 -11.74
N ALA A 11 2.22 -12.33 -12.17
CA ALA A 11 1.61 -13.26 -11.24
C ALA A 11 2.63 -14.03 -10.39
N ALA A 12 3.74 -14.45 -11.01
CA ALA A 12 4.80 -15.15 -10.29
C ALA A 12 5.55 -14.21 -9.32
N GLU A 13 5.77 -12.95 -9.70
CA GLU A 13 6.39 -11.95 -8.81
C GLU A 13 5.48 -11.60 -7.63
N TRP A 14 4.18 -11.45 -7.86
CA TRP A 14 3.22 -11.23 -6.79
C TRP A 14 3.08 -12.43 -5.85
N ASP A 15 3.15 -13.67 -6.36
CA ASP A 15 3.13 -14.88 -5.53
C ASP A 15 4.45 -15.09 -4.74
N ALA A 16 5.57 -14.61 -5.27
CA ALA A 16 6.86 -14.64 -4.58
C ALA A 16 6.86 -13.77 -3.32
N GLU A 17 6.05 -12.71 -3.28
CA GLU A 17 5.90 -11.84 -2.11
C GLU A 17 5.08 -12.50 -0.99
N ASP A 18 5.71 -12.71 0.16
CA ASP A 18 5.09 -13.40 1.29
C ASP A 18 3.85 -12.67 1.83
N SER A 19 3.84 -11.34 1.83
CA SER A 19 2.69 -10.57 2.32
C SER A 19 1.44 -10.78 1.47
N ILE A 20 1.58 -10.86 0.14
CA ILE A 20 0.50 -11.09 -0.81
C ILE A 20 0.00 -12.52 -0.62
N ARG A 21 0.92 -13.49 -0.55
CA ARG A 21 0.59 -14.89 -0.32
C ARG A 21 -0.16 -15.10 0.99
N LEU A 22 0.32 -14.53 2.09
CA LEU A 22 -0.34 -14.57 3.39
C LEU A 22 -1.73 -13.94 3.34
N ARG A 23 -1.86 -12.78 2.67
CA ARG A 23 -3.13 -12.08 2.50
C ARG A 23 -4.16 -12.93 1.74
N LEU A 24 -3.77 -13.50 0.60
CA LEU A 24 -4.64 -14.33 -0.22
C LEU A 24 -5.05 -15.62 0.50
N ARG A 25 -4.11 -16.28 1.19
CA ARG A 25 -4.37 -17.47 2.01
C ARG A 25 -5.27 -17.18 3.21
N SER A 26 -5.22 -15.96 3.74
CA SER A 26 -6.12 -15.50 4.81
C SER A 26 -7.55 -15.20 4.30
N GLY A 27 -7.86 -15.48 3.04
CA GLY A 27 -9.18 -15.21 2.45
C GLY A 27 -9.39 -13.76 2.01
N LYS A 28 -8.41 -12.86 2.22
CA LYS A 28 -8.51 -11.44 1.88
C LYS A 28 -8.32 -11.19 0.38
N HIS A 29 -8.54 -9.95 -0.04
CA HIS A 29 -8.36 -9.51 -1.42
C HIS A 29 -6.88 -9.40 -1.82
N LEU A 30 -6.60 -9.32 -3.13
CA LEU A 30 -5.24 -9.13 -3.64
C LEU A 30 -4.70 -7.78 -3.17
N GLU A 31 -5.43 -6.72 -3.46
CA GLU A 31 -5.18 -5.40 -2.91
C GLU A 31 -5.66 -5.27 -1.46
N ASN A 32 -5.02 -4.35 -0.74
CA ASN A 32 -5.47 -3.90 0.56
C ASN A 32 -6.58 -2.86 0.36
N VAL A 33 -7.81 -3.23 0.76
CA VAL A 33 -9.02 -2.40 0.64
C VAL A 33 -9.23 -1.44 1.81
N ASP A 34 -8.43 -1.55 2.88
CA ASP A 34 -8.60 -0.78 4.13
C ASP A 34 -8.36 0.74 3.94
N CYS A 35 -7.88 1.15 2.77
CA CYS A 35 -7.57 2.53 2.42
C CYS A 35 -8.65 3.22 1.56
N GLY A 36 -9.77 2.55 1.31
CA GLY A 36 -10.87 3.05 0.48
C GLY A 36 -10.68 2.81 -1.02
N GLU A 37 -11.68 3.17 -1.81
CA GLU A 37 -11.69 2.95 -3.27
C GLU A 37 -10.86 3.99 -4.05
N ASP A 38 -10.59 5.14 -3.42
CA ASP A 38 -9.95 6.27 -4.07
C ASP A 38 -8.41 6.21 -3.99
N PRO A 39 -7.71 6.52 -5.09
CA PRO A 39 -6.26 6.58 -5.09
C PRO A 39 -5.74 7.72 -4.21
N CYS A 40 -5.02 7.35 -3.16
CA CYS A 40 -4.30 8.26 -2.28
C CYS A 40 -2.91 7.73 -1.94
N ASN A 41 -2.05 8.58 -1.37
CA ASN A 41 -0.67 8.20 -1.03
C ASN A 41 -0.65 6.97 -0.09
N ARG A 42 -1.50 6.97 0.93
CA ARG A 42 -1.64 5.85 1.87
C ARG A 42 -2.03 4.54 1.17
N ALA A 43 -2.98 4.60 0.22
CA ALA A 43 -3.39 3.43 -0.54
C ALA A 43 -2.25 2.88 -1.41
N ALA A 44 -1.48 3.76 -2.04
CA ALA A 44 -0.32 3.38 -2.84
C ALA A 44 0.77 2.70 -1.98
N VAL A 45 1.05 3.24 -0.79
CA VAL A 45 2.02 2.68 0.16
C VAL A 45 1.57 1.31 0.68
N LEU A 46 0.32 1.16 1.13
CA LEU A 46 -0.22 -0.12 1.61
C LEU A 46 -0.27 -1.22 0.54
N ASN A 47 -0.21 -0.83 -0.73
CA ASN A 47 -0.21 -1.72 -1.89
C ASN A 47 1.13 -1.71 -2.65
N MET A 48 2.21 -1.17 -2.05
CA MET A 48 3.51 -1.03 -2.69
C MET A 48 4.00 -2.32 -3.34
N GLN A 49 3.86 -3.46 -2.66
CA GLN A 49 4.27 -4.78 -3.15
C GLN A 49 3.59 -5.21 -4.45
N LEU A 50 2.36 -4.74 -4.71
CA LEU A 50 1.68 -4.96 -5.99
C LEU A 50 2.18 -3.98 -7.06
N LEU A 51 2.43 -2.74 -6.67
CA LEU A 51 2.75 -1.65 -7.59
C LEU A 51 4.20 -1.70 -8.07
N VAL A 52 5.16 -2.01 -7.20
CA VAL A 52 6.60 -1.98 -7.52
C VAL A 52 6.94 -2.80 -8.79
N PRO A 53 6.55 -4.09 -8.91
CA PRO A 53 6.75 -4.88 -10.13
C PRO A 53 6.23 -4.22 -11.41
N VAL A 54 5.10 -3.52 -11.31
CA VAL A 54 4.45 -2.84 -12.43
C VAL A 54 5.19 -1.55 -12.78
N LEU A 55 5.57 -0.76 -11.77
CA LEU A 55 6.28 0.51 -11.95
C LEU A 55 7.68 0.31 -12.56
N VAL A 56 8.41 -0.74 -12.14
CA VAL A 56 9.71 -1.10 -12.72
C VAL A 56 9.59 -1.41 -14.20
N ARG A 57 8.61 -2.24 -14.59
CA ARG A 57 8.32 -2.54 -16.00
C ARG A 57 7.88 -1.30 -16.77
N MET A 58 7.09 -0.43 -16.15
CA MET A 58 6.64 0.81 -16.79
C MET A 58 7.81 1.72 -17.11
N LYS A 59 8.78 1.84 -16.20
CA LYS A 59 10.00 2.60 -16.43
C LYS A 59 10.78 2.06 -17.63
N ALA A 60 10.88 0.74 -17.75
CA ALA A 60 11.53 0.09 -18.89
C ALA A 60 10.78 0.27 -20.23
N CYS A 61 9.48 0.56 -20.18
CA CYS A 61 8.62 0.75 -21.36
C CYS A 61 8.18 2.21 -21.52
N ASP A 62 9.06 3.20 -21.30
CA ASP A 62 8.77 4.64 -21.52
C ASP A 62 7.46 5.14 -20.86
N LEU A 63 7.15 4.61 -19.68
CA LEU A 63 5.95 4.93 -18.89
C LEU A 63 4.63 4.56 -19.58
N HIS A 64 4.63 3.60 -20.51
CA HIS A 64 3.39 3.04 -21.07
C HIS A 64 2.60 2.28 -20.00
N LEU A 65 1.27 2.42 -20.03
CA LEU A 65 0.38 1.81 -19.04
C LEU A 65 0.02 0.37 -19.44
N PRO A 66 -0.05 -0.57 -18.47
CA PRO A 66 -0.49 -1.95 -18.72
C PRO A 66 -1.95 -2.01 -19.12
N SER A 67 -2.31 -2.75 -20.19
CA SER A 67 -3.72 -2.97 -20.55
C SER A 67 -4.50 -3.65 -19.41
N VAL A 68 -5.77 -3.27 -19.23
CA VAL A 68 -6.64 -3.90 -18.21
C VAL A 68 -6.83 -5.38 -18.51
N ASP A 69 -7.03 -5.77 -19.78
CA ASP A 69 -7.21 -7.17 -20.16
C ASP A 69 -5.98 -8.03 -19.80
N ALA A 70 -4.79 -7.48 -20.02
CA ALA A 70 -3.54 -8.14 -19.68
C ALA A 70 -3.37 -8.27 -18.15
N LEU A 71 -3.76 -7.24 -17.39
CA LEU A 71 -3.79 -7.31 -15.92
C LEU A 71 -4.81 -8.34 -15.41
N ARG A 72 -5.98 -8.49 -16.04
CA ARG A 72 -6.98 -9.50 -15.64
C ARG A 72 -6.41 -10.92 -15.72
N VAL A 73 -5.62 -11.21 -16.76
CA VAL A 73 -4.95 -12.52 -16.92
C VAL A 73 -4.00 -12.78 -15.76
N GLU A 74 -3.14 -11.81 -15.42
CA GLU A 74 -2.17 -11.96 -14.32
C GLU A 74 -2.85 -12.00 -12.95
N VAL A 75 -3.87 -11.18 -12.70
CA VAL A 75 -4.63 -11.20 -11.44
C VAL A 75 -5.32 -12.55 -11.25
N LYS A 76 -5.97 -13.09 -12.29
CA LYS A 76 -6.56 -14.42 -12.25
C LYS A 76 -5.51 -15.49 -11.97
N ALA A 77 -4.36 -15.42 -12.65
CA ALA A 77 -3.26 -16.36 -12.43
C ALA A 77 -2.74 -16.35 -10.98
N VAL A 78 -2.66 -15.19 -10.32
CA VAL A 78 -2.30 -15.14 -8.88
C VAL A 78 -3.32 -15.83 -7.98
N TYR A 79 -4.62 -15.62 -8.24
CA TYR A 79 -5.66 -16.30 -7.49
C TYR A 79 -5.60 -17.82 -7.70
N ASP A 80 -5.33 -18.27 -8.93
CA ASP A 80 -5.16 -19.68 -9.27
C ASP A 80 -3.92 -20.28 -8.57
N LEU A 81 -2.78 -19.57 -8.54
CA LEU A 81 -1.57 -19.97 -7.79
C LEU A 81 -1.84 -20.11 -6.28
N SER A 82 -2.72 -19.26 -5.75
CA SER A 82 -3.18 -19.32 -4.36
C SER A 82 -4.29 -20.36 -4.13
N GLN A 83 -4.65 -21.16 -5.13
CA GLN A 83 -5.72 -22.16 -5.10
C GLN A 83 -7.08 -21.56 -4.70
N ARG A 84 -7.36 -20.32 -5.11
CA ARG A 84 -8.62 -19.62 -4.81
C ARG A 84 -9.45 -19.43 -6.06
N ILE A 85 -10.68 -19.90 -5.99
CA ILE A 85 -11.70 -19.61 -7.00
C ILE A 85 -12.34 -18.27 -6.63
N VAL A 86 -12.24 -17.30 -7.54
CA VAL A 86 -12.82 -15.96 -7.40
C VAL A 86 -13.72 -15.64 -8.59
N GLU A 87 -14.73 -14.79 -8.37
CA GLU A 87 -15.62 -14.32 -9.43
C GLU A 87 -14.88 -13.42 -10.43
N GLU A 88 -15.31 -13.43 -11.69
CA GLU A 88 -14.68 -12.61 -12.74
C GLU A 88 -14.81 -11.11 -12.48
N THR A 89 -15.91 -10.68 -11.87
CA THR A 89 -16.12 -9.30 -11.40
C THR A 89 -15.01 -8.86 -10.46
N ARG A 90 -14.61 -9.74 -9.54
CA ARG A 90 -13.54 -9.48 -8.58
C ARG A 90 -12.17 -9.34 -9.24
N VAL A 91 -11.89 -10.20 -10.24
CA VAL A 91 -10.66 -10.11 -11.04
C VAL A 91 -10.61 -8.78 -11.79
N ASP A 92 -11.74 -8.34 -12.36
CA ASP A 92 -11.84 -7.07 -13.06
C ASP A 92 -11.63 -5.87 -12.12
N ASP A 93 -12.29 -5.86 -10.96
CA ASP A 93 -12.15 -4.80 -9.95
C ASP A 93 -10.70 -4.65 -9.49
N SER A 94 -10.02 -5.75 -9.19
CA SER A 94 -8.61 -5.75 -8.79
C SER A 94 -7.70 -5.26 -9.93
N ALA A 95 -7.96 -5.66 -11.18
CA ALA A 95 -7.19 -5.17 -12.34
C ALA A 95 -7.34 -3.65 -12.54
N TRP A 96 -8.57 -3.12 -12.43
CA TRP A 96 -8.83 -1.69 -12.47
C TRP A 96 -8.21 -0.94 -11.30
N PHE A 97 -8.26 -1.50 -10.09
CA PHE A 97 -7.63 -0.92 -8.90
C PHE A 97 -6.13 -0.72 -9.13
N ILE A 98 -5.42 -1.78 -9.56
CA ILE A 98 -3.98 -1.72 -9.84
C ILE A 98 -3.69 -0.63 -10.88
N ARG A 99 -4.43 -0.61 -11.99
CA ARG A 99 -4.24 0.41 -13.04
C ARG A 99 -4.48 1.83 -12.51
N ARG A 100 -5.53 2.05 -11.70
CA ARG A 100 -5.82 3.37 -11.10
C ARG A 100 -4.68 3.82 -10.17
N MET A 101 -4.16 2.95 -9.32
CA MET A 101 -3.03 3.25 -8.44
C MET A 101 -1.76 3.60 -9.22
N VAL A 102 -1.46 2.83 -10.27
CA VAL A 102 -0.32 3.09 -11.14
C VAL A 102 -0.43 4.44 -11.86
N VAL A 103 -1.62 4.76 -12.39
CA VAL A 103 -1.89 6.08 -13.00
C VAL A 103 -1.73 7.20 -11.98
N PHE A 104 -2.16 6.99 -10.74
CA PHE A 104 -2.01 7.94 -9.66
C PHE A 104 -0.54 8.23 -9.34
N VAL A 105 0.28 7.19 -9.14
CA VAL A 105 1.73 7.34 -8.88
C VAL A 105 2.40 8.03 -10.06
N LYS A 106 2.11 7.62 -11.31
CA LYS A 106 2.62 8.27 -12.51
C LYS A 106 2.29 9.76 -12.53
N ARG A 107 1.03 10.13 -12.26
CA ARG A 107 0.59 11.54 -12.27
C ARG A 107 1.26 12.36 -11.18
N LYS A 108 1.47 11.78 -9.99
CA LYS A 108 2.18 12.44 -8.89
C LYS A 108 3.65 12.67 -9.23
N THR A 109 4.31 11.65 -9.78
CA THR A 109 5.71 11.70 -10.25
C THR A 109 5.89 12.78 -11.32
N GLN A 110 5.04 12.80 -12.36
CA GLN A 110 5.15 13.75 -13.47
C GLN A 110 4.87 15.21 -13.07
N LYS A 111 4.15 15.43 -11.97
CA LYS A 111 3.87 16.78 -11.44
C LYS A 111 4.80 17.16 -10.30
N GLU A 112 5.79 16.31 -9.99
CA GLU A 112 6.72 16.52 -8.88
C GLU A 112 6.00 16.71 -7.53
N LEU A 113 4.79 16.11 -7.39
CA LEU A 113 3.96 16.19 -6.19
C LEU A 113 4.33 15.07 -5.21
N VAL A 114 5.60 15.11 -4.78
CA VAL A 114 6.17 14.14 -3.84
C VAL A 114 5.60 14.39 -2.43
N SER A 115 5.26 13.31 -1.72
CA SER A 115 4.73 13.38 -0.36
C SER A 115 5.84 13.40 0.70
N LEU A 116 5.50 13.69 1.95
CA LEU A 116 6.40 13.50 3.11
C LEU A 116 6.58 12.02 3.49
N ASP A 117 5.70 11.15 3.00
CA ASP A 117 5.76 9.71 3.24
C ASP A 117 6.96 9.08 2.50
N TYR A 118 7.87 8.46 3.26
CA TYR A 118 9.11 7.87 2.75
C TYR A 118 8.83 6.75 1.75
N ASP A 119 7.87 5.88 2.03
CA ASP A 119 7.54 4.76 1.15
C ASP A 119 6.92 5.27 -0.16
N PHE A 120 6.10 6.33 -0.09
CA PHE A 120 5.57 6.95 -1.29
C PHE A 120 6.66 7.62 -2.14
N GLN A 121 7.70 8.19 -1.52
CA GLN A 121 8.85 8.75 -2.24
C GLN A 121 9.57 7.66 -3.04
N GLU A 122 9.79 6.48 -2.46
CA GLU A 122 10.42 5.35 -3.16
C GLU A 122 9.63 4.94 -4.41
N LEU A 123 8.29 4.90 -4.34
CA LEU A 123 7.44 4.64 -5.52
C LEU A 123 7.66 5.66 -6.65
N CYS A 124 7.80 6.94 -6.31
CA CYS A 124 8.07 8.00 -7.27
C CYS A 124 9.47 7.87 -7.87
N LEU A 125 10.48 7.52 -7.06
CA LEU A 125 11.87 7.36 -7.50
C LEU A 125 12.06 6.18 -8.44
N ILE A 126 11.30 5.09 -8.26
CA ILE A 126 11.29 3.96 -9.22
C ILE A 126 10.90 4.44 -10.62
N LEU A 127 9.91 5.32 -10.74
CA LEU A 127 9.48 5.87 -12.04
C LEU A 127 10.41 6.98 -12.54
N ASN A 128 10.87 7.86 -11.66
CA ASN A 128 11.76 8.95 -12.02
C ASN A 128 12.88 9.15 -10.99
N PRO A 129 14.06 8.54 -11.21
CA PRO A 129 15.22 8.71 -10.34
C PRO A 129 15.74 10.14 -10.27
N GLU A 130 15.42 10.99 -11.25
CA GLU A 130 15.83 12.41 -11.27
C GLU A 130 15.14 13.24 -10.17
N LEU A 131 14.10 12.70 -9.52
CA LEU A 131 13.46 13.34 -8.37
C LEU A 131 14.27 13.21 -7.06
N GLN A 132 15.44 12.56 -7.08
CA GLN A 132 16.25 12.32 -5.88
C GLN A 132 16.58 13.62 -5.13
N ASP A 133 17.04 14.66 -5.84
CA ASP A 133 17.39 15.94 -5.22
C ASP A 133 16.18 16.62 -4.55
N LEU A 134 15.00 16.50 -5.16
CA LEU A 134 13.75 17.01 -4.61
C LEU A 134 13.34 16.22 -3.36
N VAL A 135 13.43 14.89 -3.41
CA VAL A 135 13.15 14.01 -2.26
C VAL A 135 14.09 14.32 -1.11
N ASP A 136 15.39 14.48 -1.36
CA ASP A 136 16.39 14.78 -0.33
C ASP A 136 16.15 16.15 0.29
N SER A 137 15.74 17.14 -0.52
CA SER A 137 15.35 18.47 -0.03
C SER A 137 14.13 18.41 0.90
N ILE A 138 13.12 17.60 0.55
CA ILE A 138 11.92 17.39 1.39
C ILE A 138 12.29 16.67 2.70
N ARG A 139 13.12 15.63 2.63
CA ARG A 139 13.60 14.88 3.80
C ARG A 139 14.39 15.78 4.74
N ALA A 140 15.26 16.63 4.21
CA ALA A 140 16.03 17.60 4.99
C ALA A 140 15.15 18.60 5.74
N GLN A 141 14.06 19.07 5.13
CA GLN A 141 13.09 19.95 5.79
C GLN A 141 12.27 19.24 6.87
N SER A 142 12.06 17.93 6.72
CA SER A 142 11.24 17.14 7.66
C SER A 142 12.00 16.68 8.89
N LYS A 143 13.34 16.73 8.90
CA LYS A 143 14.14 16.33 10.05
C LYS A 143 13.88 17.36 11.16
N PRO A 144 13.15 17.01 12.25
CA PRO A 144 13.00 17.93 13.35
C PRO A 144 14.41 18.22 13.86
N GLU A 145 14.74 19.49 14.06
CA GLU A 145 15.92 19.83 14.83
C GLU A 145 15.72 19.17 16.19
N ASP A 146 16.44 18.05 16.42
CA ASP A 146 16.58 17.49 17.76
C ASP A 146 16.98 18.67 18.63
N PRO A 147 16.23 19.00 19.71
CA PRO A 147 16.57 20.10 20.58
C PRO A 147 17.88 19.75 21.27
N ALA A 148 18.99 20.07 20.60
CA ALA A 148 20.32 19.98 21.12
C ALA A 148 20.39 20.95 22.30
N ASP A 149 20.66 20.40 23.48
CA ASP A 149 21.06 21.11 24.70
C ASP A 149 20.03 22.07 25.30
N ALA A 150 18.98 21.50 25.87
CA ALA A 150 18.40 22.02 27.12
C ALA A 150 18.92 21.24 28.37
N SER A 151 20.11 20.61 28.30
CA SER A 151 20.80 20.08 29.48
C SER A 151 21.51 21.22 30.22
N GLY A 152 20.72 21.98 30.95
CA GLY A 152 21.19 23.05 31.81
C GLY A 152 20.25 23.33 32.97
N ALA A 153 19.55 22.31 33.50
CA ALA A 153 18.85 22.40 34.77
C ALA A 153 18.60 21.00 35.36
N ASP A 154 19.52 20.58 36.24
CA ASP A 154 19.16 19.73 37.38
C ASP A 154 18.17 20.54 38.24
N PRO A 155 17.01 19.98 38.61
CA PRO A 155 16.95 19.53 39.99
C PRO A 155 16.23 18.18 40.14
N ALA A 156 16.83 17.37 41.01
CA ALA A 156 16.17 16.39 41.84
C ALA A 156 14.76 16.85 42.28
N GLU A 157 13.77 15.97 42.18
CA GLU A 157 12.98 15.55 43.35
C GLU A 157 12.05 14.38 43.03
N ASP A 158 12.10 13.39 43.92
CA ASP A 158 11.19 12.29 44.18
C ASP A 158 9.78 12.42 43.58
N VAL A 159 9.44 11.52 42.64
CA VAL A 159 8.05 11.15 42.39
C VAL A 159 7.86 9.67 42.71
N LEU A 160 7.21 9.49 43.86
CA LEU A 160 6.74 8.25 44.45
C LEU A 160 5.95 7.38 43.46
N TRP A 161 6.35 6.12 43.40
CA TRP A 161 5.62 5.02 42.79
C TRP A 161 4.23 4.86 43.42
N ILE A 162 3.16 5.14 42.65
CA ILE A 162 1.78 4.78 43.03
C ILE A 162 1.43 3.45 42.36
N PRO A 163 1.12 2.38 43.12
CA PRO A 163 0.72 1.11 42.53
C PRO A 163 -0.68 1.18 41.91
N GLU A 164 -0.72 0.70 40.67
CA GLU A 164 -1.81 0.16 39.85
C GLU A 164 -3.11 -0.17 40.62
N GLN A 165 -4.15 0.65 40.43
CA GLN A 165 -5.51 0.28 40.81
C GLN A 165 -6.17 -0.55 39.70
N VAL A 166 -6.39 -1.82 40.04
CA VAL A 166 -7.25 -2.77 39.35
C VAL A 166 -8.67 -2.22 39.25
N LEU A 167 -9.15 -1.94 38.04
CA LEU A 167 -10.58 -1.74 37.77
C LEU A 167 -11.20 -3.06 37.30
N PRO A 168 -12.20 -3.62 38.00
CA PRO A 168 -13.02 -4.70 37.48
C PRO A 168 -14.24 -4.13 36.73
N GLY A 169 -14.61 -4.77 35.63
CA GLY A 169 -16.04 -4.93 35.33
C GLY A 169 -16.50 -4.59 33.92
N ASN A 170 -16.88 -5.67 33.23
CA ASN A 170 -18.08 -5.77 32.39
C ASN A 170 -18.23 -4.83 31.20
N PHE A 171 -17.90 -5.34 30.01
CA PHE A 171 -18.79 -5.15 28.87
C PHE A 171 -19.23 -6.50 28.28
N ARG A 172 -20.53 -6.72 28.43
CA ARG A 172 -21.32 -7.87 28.02
C ARG A 172 -21.33 -7.96 26.49
N CYS A 173 -21.02 -9.14 25.96
CA CYS A 173 -21.50 -9.55 24.64
C CYS A 173 -23.04 -9.58 24.68
N GLN A 174 -23.69 -8.89 23.76
CA GLN A 174 -25.08 -9.19 23.42
C GLN A 174 -25.10 -9.77 22.02
N ASP A 175 -25.33 -11.08 21.99
CA ASP A 175 -25.81 -11.83 20.83
C ASP A 175 -27.12 -11.20 20.33
N GLY A 176 -27.12 -10.83 19.06
CA GLY A 176 -28.32 -10.40 18.32
C GLY A 176 -28.59 -11.36 17.16
N LEU A 177 -29.12 -12.54 17.49
CA LEU A 177 -29.81 -13.41 16.53
C LEU A 177 -31.05 -12.70 15.99
N GLY A 178 -31.18 -12.62 14.67
CA GLY A 178 -32.36 -12.07 13.99
C GLY A 178 -32.57 -12.73 12.64
N VAL A 179 -33.15 -13.93 12.66
CA VAL A 179 -33.72 -14.64 11.50
C VAL A 179 -35.18 -14.20 11.35
N GLN A 180 -35.57 -13.71 10.17
CA GLN A 180 -36.94 -13.72 9.57
C GLN A 180 -36.94 -12.75 8.38
N GLY A 181 -37.53 -13.02 7.21
CA GLY A 181 -38.37 -14.11 6.75
C GLY A 181 -38.84 -13.74 5.34
N CYS A 182 -39.07 -14.75 4.51
CA CYS A 182 -39.64 -14.61 3.16
C CYS A 182 -41.02 -13.94 3.19
N VAL A 183 -41.27 -13.06 2.22
CA VAL A 183 -42.55 -12.96 1.50
C VAL A 183 -42.23 -12.68 0.03
#